data_AF-A0A7D9I805-F1
#
_entry.id   AF-A0A7D9I805-F1
#
_cell.length_a   1.000
_cell.length_b   1.000
_cell.length_c   1.000
_cell.angle_alpha   90.00
_cell.angle_beta   90.00
_cell.angle_gamma   90.00
#
_symmetry.space_group_name_H-M   'P 1'
#
loop_
_entity.id
_entity.type
_entity.pdbx_description
1 polymer ?
#
loop_
_entity_poly.entity_id
_entity_poly.type
_entity_poly.pdbx_seq_one_letter_code
_entity_poly.pdbx_strand_id
1 'polypeptide(L)'
;MATNNGSFPDNRDIVKAMKDIPEVQKYMKKLMPFVQNYKSKVEKQGIGALDTTLSFDEIKVLNENIEYLTKSLGLCSIEVKSAVEGDGKIKDECLPGKPYSVFKC
;
A
#
# COMPACT_ATOMS: atom_id res chain seq x y z
N MET A 1 -31.16 5.19 -0.59
CA MET A 1 -29.92 4.75 -1.25
C MET A 1 -29.11 6.01 -1.56
N ALA A 2 -28.26 6.46 -0.63
CA ALA A 2 -27.51 7.71 -0.83
C ALA A 2 -26.40 7.45 -1.87
N THR A 3 -26.65 7.90 -3.10
CA THR A 3 -25.69 7.85 -4.22
C THR A 3 -24.62 8.91 -3.98
N ASN A 4 -23.61 8.60 -3.18
CA ASN A 4 -22.48 9.49 -2.92
C ASN A 4 -21.47 9.49 -4.08
N ASN A 5 -21.91 9.39 -5.35
CA ASN A 5 -21.16 9.56 -6.61
C ASN A 5 -19.63 9.19 -6.66
N GLY A 6 -19.16 8.24 -5.85
CA GLY A 6 -17.73 7.99 -5.66
C GLY A 6 -16.97 9.04 -4.84
N SER A 7 -17.63 10.03 -4.24
CA SER A 7 -17.03 11.03 -3.36
C SER A 7 -16.85 10.52 -1.92
N PHE A 8 -15.73 10.90 -1.31
CA PHE A 8 -15.50 10.58 0.10
C PHE A 8 -16.39 11.45 1.01
N PRO A 9 -16.91 10.89 2.11
CA PRO A 9 -17.62 11.66 3.13
C PRO A 9 -16.69 12.65 3.85
N ASP A 10 -17.29 13.53 4.64
CA ASP A 10 -16.56 14.52 5.43
C ASP A 10 -15.60 13.82 6.40
N ASN A 11 -14.46 14.47 6.67
CA ASN A 11 -13.44 13.92 7.55
C ASN A 11 -13.99 13.64 8.96
N ARG A 12 -14.96 14.42 9.45
CA ARG A 12 -15.60 14.20 10.76
C ARG A 12 -16.39 12.90 10.79
N ASP A 13 -17.12 12.60 9.73
CA ASP A 13 -17.92 11.37 9.62
C ASP A 13 -17.03 10.13 9.55
N ILE A 14 -15.92 10.22 8.81
CA ILE A 14 -14.90 9.16 8.75
C ILE A 14 -14.32 8.91 10.15
N VAL A 15 -13.92 9.96 10.87
CA VAL A 15 -13.37 9.84 12.22
C VAL A 15 -14.40 9.23 13.19
N LYS A 16 -15.67 9.62 13.09
CA LYS A 16 -16.73 9.08 13.93
C LYS A 16 -16.91 7.58 13.69
N ALA A 17 -17.04 7.16 12.42
CA ALA A 17 -17.19 5.76 12.06
C ALA A 17 -15.98 4.90 12.47
N MET A 18 -14.76 5.43 12.32
CA MET A 18 -13.52 4.70 12.61
C MET A 18 -13.23 4.57 14.10
N LYS A 19 -13.75 5.47 14.94
CA LYS A 19 -13.62 5.39 16.41
C LYS A 19 -14.33 4.18 17.00
N ASP A 20 -15.42 3.74 16.36
CA ASP A 20 -16.23 2.62 16.82
C ASP A 20 -15.59 1.26 16.47
N ILE A 21 -14.49 1.24 15.70
CA ILE A 21 -13.74 0.04 15.32
C ILE A 21 -12.55 -0.14 16.28
N PRO A 22 -12.55 -1.15 17.17
CA PRO A 22 -11.51 -1.35 18.19
C PRO A 22 -10.10 -1.53 17.60
N GLU A 23 -10.00 -2.10 16.41
CA GLU A 23 -8.74 -2.31 15.70
C GLU A 23 -8.09 -0.99 15.24
N VAL A 24 -8.91 0.01 14.89
CA VAL A 24 -8.46 1.30 14.37
C VAL A 24 -8.15 2.29 15.49
N GLN A 25 -8.73 2.11 16.69
CA GLN A 25 -8.49 2.99 17.85
C GLN A 25 -6.99 3.16 18.17
N LYS A 26 -6.21 2.08 18.04
CA LYS A 26 -4.75 2.05 18.22
C LYS A 26 -4.00 2.98 17.24
N TYR A 27 -4.60 3.22 16.08
CA TYR A 27 -3.99 3.92 14.94
C TYR A 27 -4.68 5.26 14.62
N MET A 28 -5.54 5.79 15.51
CA MET A 28 -6.30 7.03 15.28
C MET A 28 -5.42 8.25 14.93
N LYS A 29 -4.19 8.32 15.44
CA LYS A 29 -3.23 9.38 15.08
C LYS A 29 -2.78 9.30 13.61
N LYS A 30 -2.75 8.09 13.04
CA LYS A 30 -2.38 7.82 11.64
C LYS A 30 -3.57 7.86 10.69
N LEU A 31 -4.80 7.83 11.20
CA LEU A 31 -6.03 7.76 10.40
C LEU A 31 -6.17 8.95 9.45
N MET A 32 -6.00 10.18 9.93
CA MET A 32 -6.20 11.36 9.08
C MET A 32 -5.15 11.48 7.96
N PRO A 33 -3.84 11.32 8.24
CA PRO A 33 -2.83 11.23 7.19
C PRO A 33 -3.11 10.11 6.17
N PHE A 34 -3.59 8.95 6.64
CA PHE A 34 -3.96 7.82 5.79
C PHE A 34 -5.12 8.17 4.85
N VAL A 35 -6.21 8.73 5.39
CA VAL A 35 -7.39 9.13 4.62
C VAL A 35 -7.03 10.19 3.57
N GLN A 36 -6.22 11.19 3.92
CA GLN A 36 -5.76 12.21 2.96
C GLN A 36 -4.92 11.61 1.83
N ASN A 37 -4.02 10.68 2.14
CA ASN A 37 -3.21 9.98 1.14
C ASN A 37 -4.10 9.20 0.15
N TYR A 38 -5.09 8.46 0.65
CA TYR A 38 -6.01 7.71 -0.21
C TYR A 38 -6.95 8.60 -1.02
N LYS A 39 -7.45 9.72 -0.46
CA LYS A 39 -8.19 10.73 -1.23
C LYS A 39 -7.36 11.23 -2.42
N SER A 40 -6.10 11.61 -2.18
CA SER A 40 -5.19 12.08 -3.24
C SER A 40 -4.86 10.99 -4.27
N LYS A 41 -4.71 9.72 -3.85
CA LYS A 41 -4.51 8.61 -4.78
C LYS A 41 -5.74 8.38 -5.67
N VAL A 42 -6.95 8.42 -5.10
CA VAL A 42 -8.19 8.26 -5.86
C VAL A 42 -8.39 9.40 -6.86
N GLU A 43 -8.03 10.63 -6.50
CA GLU A 43 -8.05 11.77 -7.44
C GLU A 43 -7.10 11.55 -8.63
N LYS A 44 -5.96 10.88 -8.44
CA LYS A 44 -4.94 10.66 -9.49
C LYS A 44 -5.16 9.41 -10.32
N GLN A 45 -5.57 8.31 -9.68
CA GLN A 45 -5.61 6.95 -10.27
C GLN A 45 -7.04 6.43 -10.39
N GLY A 46 -8.04 7.19 -9.95
CA GLY A 46 -9.43 6.77 -9.89
C GLY A 46 -9.71 5.79 -8.75
N ILE A 47 -10.89 5.18 -8.78
CA ILE A 47 -11.38 4.34 -7.68
C ILE A 47 -10.53 3.08 -7.46
N GLY A 48 -9.81 2.62 -8.48
CA GLY A 48 -8.89 1.47 -8.38
C GLY A 48 -7.73 1.69 -7.39
N ALA A 49 -7.48 2.92 -6.94
CA ALA A 49 -6.54 3.18 -5.86
C ALA A 49 -6.98 2.61 -4.49
N LEU A 50 -8.25 2.20 -4.36
CA LEU A 50 -8.79 1.53 -3.18
C LEU A 50 -8.70 0.00 -3.26
N ASP A 51 -8.26 -0.55 -4.40
CA ASP A 51 -8.12 -1.99 -4.54
C ASP A 51 -7.06 -2.52 -3.58
N THR A 52 -7.40 -3.55 -2.83
CA THR A 52 -6.51 -4.20 -1.84
C THR A 52 -5.50 -5.15 -2.50
N THR A 53 -5.68 -5.42 -3.78
CA THR A 53 -4.88 -6.34 -4.58
C THR A 53 -4.52 -5.71 -5.91
N LEU A 54 -3.37 -6.07 -6.46
CA LEU A 54 -3.02 -5.73 -7.83
C LEU A 54 -3.74 -6.65 -8.82
N SER A 55 -3.99 -6.15 -10.03
CA SER A 55 -4.57 -6.93 -11.14
C SER A 55 -3.57 -7.90 -11.80
N PHE A 56 -2.32 -7.91 -11.34
CA PHE A 56 -1.24 -8.75 -11.86
C PHE A 56 -0.40 -9.32 -10.72
N ASP A 57 0.35 -10.38 -11.01
CA ASP A 57 1.27 -11.01 -10.06
C ASP A 57 2.57 -10.20 -9.97
N GLU A 58 2.69 -9.39 -8.91
CA GLU A 58 3.83 -8.49 -8.67
C GLU A 58 5.14 -9.26 -8.52
N ILE A 59 5.13 -10.40 -7.82
CA ILE A 59 6.33 -11.22 -7.61
C ILE A 59 6.79 -11.80 -8.95
N LYS A 60 5.87 -12.31 -9.76
CA LYS A 60 6.18 -12.84 -11.08
C LYS A 60 6.79 -11.77 -11.98
N VAL A 61 6.18 -10.58 -12.05
CA VAL A 61 6.68 -9.47 -12.88
C VAL A 61 8.09 -9.04 -12.46
N LEU A 62 8.37 -8.96 -11.15
CA LEU A 62 9.71 -8.62 -10.66
C LEU A 62 10.74 -9.70 -11.03
N ASN A 63 10.39 -10.98 -10.88
CA ASN A 63 11.28 -12.09 -11.23
C ASN A 63 11.56 -12.17 -12.74
N GLU A 64 10.57 -11.91 -13.59
CA GLU A 64 10.75 -11.87 -15.05
C GLU A 64 11.74 -10.78 -15.51
N ASN A 65 11.89 -9.72 -14.71
CA ASN A 65 12.74 -8.56 -15.03
C ASN A 65 14.01 -8.48 -14.16
N ILE A 66 14.32 -9.51 -13.37
CA ILE A 66 15.35 -9.43 -12.32
C ILE A 66 16.75 -9.24 -12.88
N GLU A 67 17.06 -9.87 -14.02
CA GLU A 67 18.37 -9.71 -14.68
C GLU A 67 18.61 -8.28 -15.14
N TYR A 68 17.58 -7.64 -15.70
CA TYR A 68 17.63 -6.25 -16.13
C TYR A 68 17.87 -5.34 -14.93
N LEU A 69 17.07 -5.50 -13.87
CA LEU A 69 17.19 -4.71 -12.64
C LEU A 69 18.58 -4.86 -12.01
N THR A 70 19.12 -6.08 -11.95
CA THR A 70 20.43 -6.37 -11.38
C THR A 70 21.54 -5.67 -12.16
N LYS A 71 21.50 -5.74 -13.50
CA LYS A 71 22.47 -5.08 -14.39
C LYS A 71 22.35 -3.55 -14.32
N SER A 72 21.13 -3.01 -14.36
CA SER A 72 20.88 -1.56 -14.35
C SER A 72 21.20 -0.91 -13.02
N LEU A 73 20.99 -1.61 -11.90
CA LEU A 73 21.31 -1.11 -10.57
C LEU A 73 22.76 -1.41 -10.14
N GLY A 74 23.51 -2.19 -10.94
CA GLY A 74 24.89 -2.56 -10.63
C GLY A 74 25.03 -3.41 -9.37
N LEU A 75 24.01 -4.23 -9.07
CA LEU A 75 23.98 -5.08 -7.89
C LEU A 75 24.56 -6.47 -8.22
N CYS A 76 25.14 -7.15 -7.23
CA CYS A 76 25.61 -8.52 -7.39
C CYS A 76 24.45 -9.50 -7.52
N SER A 77 23.39 -9.30 -6.74
CA SER A 77 22.17 -10.10 -6.77
C SER A 77 20.99 -9.29 -6.24
N ILE A 78 19.78 -9.67 -6.66
CA ILE A 78 18.51 -9.19 -6.13
C ILE A 78 17.73 -10.43 -5.70
N GLU A 79 17.13 -10.40 -4.51
CA GLU A 79 16.23 -11.45 -4.02
C GLU A 79 14.83 -10.86 -3.84
N VAL A 80 13.84 -11.43 -4.51
CA VAL A 80 12.43 -11.05 -4.35
C VAL A 80 11.79 -12.05 -3.38
N LYS A 81 11.23 -11.56 -2.27
CA LYS A 81 10.59 -12.38 -1.23
C LYS A 81 9.18 -11.87 -0.92
N SER A 82 8.34 -12.78 -0.42
CA SER A 82 7.02 -12.41 0.08
C SER A 82 7.14 -11.59 1.36
N ALA A 83 6.32 -10.54 1.49
CA ALA A 83 6.27 -9.73 2.72
C ALA A 83 5.88 -10.55 3.97
N VAL A 84 5.23 -11.70 3.79
CA VAL A 84 4.87 -12.64 4.87
C VAL A 84 6.12 -13.25 5.55
N GLU A 85 7.23 -13.35 4.81
CA GLU A 85 8.52 -13.84 5.29
C GLU A 85 9.38 -12.72 5.90
N GLY A 86 8.94 -11.47 5.80
CA GLY A 86 9.63 -10.30 6.33
C GLY A 86 9.55 -10.20 7.86
N ASP A 87 10.35 -9.29 8.41
CA ASP A 87 10.27 -8.90 9.81
C ASP A 87 9.00 -8.07 10.10
N GLY A 88 8.77 -7.72 11.37
CA GLY A 88 7.58 -6.95 11.76
C GLY A 88 7.47 -5.61 11.03
N LYS A 89 8.60 -4.97 10.70
CA LYS A 89 8.62 -3.69 9.98
C LYS A 89 8.20 -3.86 8.52
N ILE A 90 8.73 -4.88 7.85
CA ILE A 90 8.37 -5.20 6.45
C ILE A 90 6.87 -5.56 6.37
N LYS A 91 6.35 -6.31 7.34
CA LYS A 91 4.92 -6.67 7.39
C LYS A 91 3.99 -5.47 7.54
N ASP A 92 4.40 -4.46 8.31
CA ASP A 92 3.61 -3.27 8.57
C ASP A 92 3.72 -2.20 7.46
N GLU A 93 4.87 -2.12 6.78
CA GLU A 93 5.16 -1.05 5.79
C GLU A 93 5.01 -1.50 4.33
N CYS A 94 5.13 -2.79 4.03
CA CYS A 94 5.01 -3.31 2.67
C CYS A 94 3.54 -3.33 2.22
N LEU A 95 3.27 -2.75 1.06
CA LEU A 95 1.93 -2.67 0.48
C LEU A 95 1.98 -3.14 -0.99
N PRO A 96 0.90 -3.74 -1.54
CA PRO A 96 0.83 -4.08 -2.95
C PRO A 96 1.12 -2.86 -3.84
N GLY A 97 2.02 -3.03 -4.82
CA GLY A 97 2.48 -1.96 -5.71
C GLY A 97 3.43 -0.95 -5.07
N LYS A 98 3.82 -1.17 -3.81
CA LYS A 98 4.85 -0.42 -3.08
C LYS A 98 5.76 -1.39 -2.32
N PRO A 99 6.62 -2.13 -3.03
CA PRO A 99 7.51 -3.11 -2.42
C PRO A 99 8.53 -2.42 -1.50
N TYR A 100 8.95 -3.14 -0.46
CA TYR A 100 9.98 -2.70 0.48
C TYR A 100 11.34 -3.27 0.09
N SER A 101 12.36 -2.41 -0.06
CA SER A 101 13.71 -2.82 -0.48
C SER A 101 14.73 -2.62 0.64
N VAL A 102 15.56 -3.65 0.87
CA VAL A 102 16.69 -3.61 1.82
C VAL A 102 17.97 -3.92 1.07
N PHE A 103 18.95 -3.01 1.16
CA PHE A 103 20.28 -3.21 0.59
C PHE A 103 21.22 -3.72 1.67
N LYS A 104 22.00 -4.75 1.34
CA LYS A 104 23.05 -5.30 2.19
C LYS A 104 24.34 -5.32 1.38
N CYS A 105 25.44 -4.97 2.03
CA CYS A 105 26.80 -5.09 1.48
C CYS A 105 27.39 -6.44 1.86
#